data_AF-A0A5Q4Z9U5-F1
#
_entry.id   AF-A0A5Q4Z9U5-F1
#
_cell.length_a   1.000
_cell.length_b   1.000
_cell.length_c   1.000
_cell.angle_alpha   90.00
_cell.angle_beta   90.00
_cell.angle_gamma   90.00
#
_symmetry.space_group_name_H-M   'P 1'
#
loop_
_entity.id
_entity.type
_entity.pdbx_description
1 polymer ?
#
loop_
_entity_poly.entity_id
_entity_poly.type
_entity_poly.pdbx_seq_one_letter_code
_entity_poly.pdbx_strand_id
1 'polypeptide(L)' 'MPVTNAIESVNAQLRKIVKTRGHFPTDEAATKLLWLALRNITADWSRAAHDWKAAMNQFAILYEDRFTRIHL' A
#
# COMPACT_ATOMS: atom_id res chain seq x y z
N MET A 1 14.67 -8.98 13.87
CA MET A 1 13.24 -9.19 13.61
C MET A 1 13.04 -9.09 12.11
N PRO A 2 12.39 -10.06 11.42
CA PRO A 2 12.10 -9.86 10.02
C PRO A 2 11.11 -8.69 9.93
N VAL A 3 11.48 -7.65 9.22
CA VAL A 3 10.56 -6.59 8.82
C VAL A 3 9.64 -7.26 7.81
N THR A 4 8.42 -7.65 8.20
CA THR A 4 7.45 -8.22 7.26
C THR A 4 7.21 -7.19 6.16
N ASN A 5 7.62 -7.50 4.94
CA ASN A 5 7.56 -6.61 3.79
C ASN A 5 6.12 -6.07 3.65
N ALA A 6 5.95 -4.77 3.40
CA ALA A 6 4.64 -4.13 3.29
C ALA A 6 3.70 -4.89 2.32
N ILE A 7 4.26 -5.43 1.24
CA ILE A 7 3.53 -6.23 0.25
C ILE A 7 3.04 -7.56 0.85
N GLU A 8 3.87 -8.24 1.65
CA GLU A 8 3.50 -9.50 2.31
C GLU A 8 2.39 -9.28 3.33
N SER A 9 2.44 -8.17 4.07
CA SER A 9 1.39 -7.77 5.02
C SER A 9 0.03 -7.60 4.32
N VAL A 10 0.00 -6.89 3.20
CA VAL A 10 -1.23 -6.75 2.38
C VAL A 10 -1.72 -8.10 1.88
N ASN A 11 -0.83 -8.91 1.31
CA ASN A 11 -1.18 -10.22 0.77
C ASN A 11 -1.73 -11.18 1.84
N ALA A 12 -1.17 -11.14 3.06
CA ALA A 12 -1.66 -11.94 4.18
C ALA A 12 -3.08 -11.54 4.59
N GLN A 13 -3.36 -10.23 4.67
CA GLN A 13 -4.68 -9.70 5.01
C GLN A 13 -5.72 -10.01 3.93
N LEU A 14 -5.37 -9.85 2.66
CA LEU A 14 -6.24 -10.21 1.53
C LEU A 14 -6.58 -11.71 1.56
N ARG A 15 -5.59 -12.59 1.73
CA ARG A 15 -5.83 -14.04 1.85
C ARG A 15 -6.78 -14.38 2.99
N LYS A 16 -6.67 -13.70 4.13
CA LYS A 16 -7.56 -13.90 5.28
C LYS A 16 -9.02 -13.55 4.93
N ILE A 17 -9.24 -12.48 4.18
CA ILE A 17 -10.58 -12.01 3.79
C ILE A 17 -11.21 -12.91 2.71
N VAL A 18 -10.41 -13.36 1.73
CA VAL A 18 -10.90 -14.19 0.62
C VAL A 18 -11.17 -15.63 1.07
N LYS A 19 -10.38 -16.17 2.02
CA LYS A 19 -10.53 -17.55 2.52
C LYS A 19 -11.92 -17.85 3.08
N THR A 20 -12.63 -16.86 3.61
CA THR A 20 -13.97 -17.04 4.19
C THR A 20 -15.11 -16.90 3.16
N ARG A 21 -14.82 -16.48 1.92
CA ARG A 21 -15.80 -16.28 0.84
C ARG A 21 -15.29 -16.85 -0.48
N GLY A 22 -15.16 -18.18 -0.54
CA GLY A 22 -14.53 -18.87 -1.67
C GLY A 22 -15.36 -18.98 -2.96
N HIS A 23 -16.68 -18.77 -2.90
CA HIS A 23 -17.54 -18.78 -4.09
C HIS A 23 -18.12 -17.39 -4.35
N PHE A 24 -17.92 -16.88 -5.57
CA PHE A 24 -18.47 -15.62 -6.03
C PHE A 24 -19.42 -15.86 -7.20
N PRO A 25 -20.59 -15.20 -7.21
CA PRO A 25 -21.57 -15.36 -8.27
C PRO A 25 -21.16 -14.67 -9.58
N THR A 26 -20.33 -13.62 -9.51
CA THR A 26 -19.76 -12.92 -10.67
C THR A 26 -18.38 -12.36 -10.34
N ASP A 27 -17.62 -11.99 -11.38
CA ASP A 27 -16.32 -11.34 -11.23
C ASP A 27 -16.47 -9.97 -10.56
N GLU A 28 -17.52 -9.21 -10.83
CA GLU A 28 -17.78 -7.91 -10.18
C GLU A 28 -17.97 -8.07 -8.66
N ALA A 29 -18.61 -9.14 -8.22
CA ALA A 29 -18.78 -9.41 -6.79
C ALA A 29 -17.42 -9.69 -6.13
N ALA A 30 -16.52 -10.41 -6.80
CA ALA A 30 -15.15 -10.65 -6.34
C ALA A 30 -14.34 -9.35 -6.32
N THR A 31 -14.39 -8.55 -7.39
CA THR A 31 -13.70 -7.25 -7.48
C THR A 31 -14.17 -6.29 -6.39
N LYS A 32 -15.49 -6.23 -6.12
CA LYS A 32 -16.04 -5.38 -5.06
C LYS A 32 -15.56 -5.81 -3.68
N LEU A 33 -15.47 -7.12 -3.41
CA LEU A 33 -14.91 -7.61 -2.15
C LEU A 33 -13.44 -7.22 -2.00
N LEU A 34 -12.63 -7.41 -3.04
CA LEU A 34 -11.21 -7.02 -3.03
C LEU A 34 -11.05 -5.51 -2.79
N TRP A 35 -11.88 -4.69 -3.42
CA TRP A 35 -11.87 -3.24 -3.20
C TRP A 35 -12.21 -2.88 -1.76
N LEU A 36 -13.26 -3.46 -1.19
CA LEU A 36 -13.64 -3.24 0.22
C LEU A 36 -12.55 -3.70 1.19
N ALA A 37 -11.92 -4.85 0.90
CA ALA A 37 -10.81 -5.38 1.66
C ALA A 37 -9.62 -4.42 1.68
N LEU A 38 -9.19 -3.96 0.50
CA LEU A 38 -8.10 -2.98 0.37
C LEU A 38 -8.45 -1.68 1.10
N ARG A 39 -9.67 -1.16 0.92
CA ARG A 39 -10.11 0.06 1.60
C ARG A 39 -9.96 -0.04 3.11
N ASN A 40 -10.38 -1.17 3.68
CA ASN A 40 -10.26 -1.42 5.12
C ASN A 40 -8.79 -1.54 5.56
N ILE A 41 -7.94 -2.26 4.81
CA ILE A 41 -6.51 -2.38 5.09
C ILE A 41 -5.83 -1.00 5.10
N THR A 42 -6.16 -0.15 4.12
CA THR A 42 -5.55 1.18 3.98
C THR A 42 -6.08 2.22 4.96
N ALA A 43 -7.21 1.98 5.63
CA ALA A 43 -7.78 2.92 6.60
C ALA A 43 -6.83 3.18 7.77
N ASP A 44 -6.02 2.18 8.14
CA ASP A 44 -5.06 2.26 9.24
C ASP A 44 -3.68 2.80 8.82
N TRP A 45 -3.48 3.14 7.54
CA TRP A 45 -2.18 3.57 6.99
C TRP A 45 -1.89 5.07 7.17
N SER A 46 -2.52 5.72 8.15
CA SER A 46 -2.31 7.14 8.44
C SER A 46 -0.94 7.47 9.03
N ARG A 47 -0.17 6.45 9.46
CA ARG A 47 1.18 6.64 10.02
C ARG A 47 2.21 6.80 8.91
N ALA A 48 2.94 7.91 8.94
CA ALA A 48 4.12 8.10 8.12
C ALA A 48 5.13 6.97 8.36
N ALA A 49 5.85 6.57 7.31
CA ALA A 49 6.95 5.62 7.42
C ALA A 49 7.99 6.14 8.43
N HIS A 50 8.52 5.24 9.24
CA HIS A 50 9.62 5.57 10.15
C HIS A 50 10.79 6.15 9.33
N ASP A 51 11.39 7.25 9.81
CA ASP A 51 12.48 7.98 9.16
C ASP A 51 12.18 8.55 7.76
N TRP A 52 10.90 8.76 7.41
CA TRP A 52 10.52 9.33 6.11
C TRP A 52 11.28 10.62 5.76
N LYS A 53 11.52 11.51 6.74
CA LYS A 53 12.28 12.75 6.52
C LYS A 53 13.72 12.48 6.11
N ALA A 54 14.39 11.52 6.72
CA ALA A 54 15.78 11.18 6.39
C ALA A 54 15.86 10.56 4.98
N ALA A 55 14.94 9.64 4.65
CA ALA A 55 14.84 9.08 3.32
C ALA A 55 14.54 10.15 2.26
N MET A 56 13.65 11.09 2.56
CA MET A 56 13.32 12.21 1.68
C MET A 56 14.54 13.06 1.34
N ASN A 57 15.40 13.36 2.32
CA ASN A 57 16.63 14.11 2.06
C ASN A 57 17.57 13.37 1.11
N GLN A 58 17.67 12.04 1.21
CA GLN A 58 18.44 11.23 0.26
C GLN A 58 17.84 11.27 -1.15
N PHE A 59 16.51 11.21 -1.27
CA PHE A 59 15.84 11.34 -2.57
C PHE A 59 16.03 12.73 -3.19
N ALA A 60 16.03 13.78 -2.38
CA ALA A 60 16.25 15.15 -2.86
C ALA A 60 17.66 15.34 -3.45
N ILE A 61 18.68 14.66 -2.90
CA ILE A 61 20.05 14.69 -3.43
C ILE A 61 20.14 13.85 -4.72
N LEU A 62 19.57 12.64 -4.73
CA LEU A 62 19.70 11.72 -5.86
C LEU A 62 18.87 12.12 -7.08
N TYR A 63 17.73 12.79 -6.86
CA TYR A 63 16.75 13.14 -7.89
C TYR A 63 16.40 14.64 -7.85
N GLU A 64 17.42 15.48 -7.68
CA GLU A 64 17.28 16.94 -7.53
C GLU A 64 16.36 17.58 -8.59
N ASP A 65 16.47 17.11 -9.84
CA ASP A 65 15.67 17.53 -11.00
C ASP A 65 14.16 17.30 -10.81
N ARG A 66 13.76 16.32 -9.99
CA ARG A 66 12.36 15.99 -9.69
C ARG A 66 11.80 16.78 -8.52
N PHE A 67 12.66 17.37 -7.69
CA PHE A 67 12.29 18.21 -6.55
C PHE A 67 12.29 19.70 -6.89
N THR A 68 13.03 20.10 -7.91
CA THR A 68 13.10 21.48 -8.39
C THR A 68 12.22 21.64 -9.63
N ARG A 69 10.94 21.99 -9.43
CA ARG A 69 10.06 22.35 -10.55
C ARG A 69 10.41 23.76 -11.02
N ILE A 70 11.43 23.91 -11.86
CA ILE A 70 11.64 25.12 -12.67
C ILE A 70 11.24 24.79 -14.10
N HIS A 71 9.97 25.03 -14.42
CA HIS A 71 9.52 25.28 -15.78
C HIS A 71 8.96 26.70 -15.79
N LEU A 72 9.84 27.64 -16.14
CA LEU A 72 9.50 28.86 -16.86
C LEU A 72 10.22 28.79 -18.20
#